data_AF-A0A9E2AFY2-F1
#
_entry.id   AF-A0A9E2AFY2-F1
#
_cell.length_a   1.000
_cell.length_b   1.000
_cell.length_c   1.000
_cell.angle_alpha   90.00
_cell.angle_beta   90.00
_cell.angle_gamma   90.00
#
_symmetry.space_group_name_H-M   'P 1'
#
loop_
_entity.id
_entity.type
_entity.pdbx_description
1 polymer ?
#
loop_
_entity_poly.entity_id
_entity_poly.type
_entity_poly.pdbx_seq_one_letter_code
_entity_poly.pdbx_strand_id
1 'polypeptide(L)'
;MEVLDKKYKKELEEIIKAIQNSDQLKSYLEEEEDEFYDELKDQYEPKISDLYHRISDVDPLQIVSFEKELLNEELEGLYLPRILGFAVLRGYVDENYKYTVPQNHFQDILLAICNSSNFDQIKQRIGQTIEIGFALSSDIWVTSLLNKVTNKRVNNYLQTHKLMKYRNPISRKIGYNRYLRQFKTENYLSADFPRHKNEIKLLYPGLKRFVVHRIMSDHNNTNLHKPLRAFIENEELFGTPEHLELTVLYTGFLDLSKEAKAKIFSILSELRKSPQFEQQLLEMVLGIYHSKIKADKRFDQNISELIDRSVKDDISAYYDLTDVIHTKGYIHQDAVAAVEKFYNNHEGLSLINKCVRKVISNYYDKLLKNLEPQEYNEMMELTKTFPLYMNVFGNEAFNHHLRGLSLGFVKRFLRAYKDKRSKDYQDLKKFVNSHFIDLKFLTSKESVELFKTKRKKKVVA
;
A
#
# COMPACT_ATOMS: atom_id res chain seq x y z
N MET A 1 -21.14 -3.78 -0.49
CA MET A 1 -20.91 -2.61 -1.36
C MET A 1 -21.98 -1.56 -1.14
N GLU A 2 -21.61 -0.29 -1.23
CA GLU A 2 -22.54 0.82 -1.05
C GLU A 2 -23.30 1.12 -2.33
N VAL A 3 -24.54 1.57 -2.18
CA VAL A 3 -25.36 2.00 -3.32
C VAL A 3 -24.79 3.29 -3.89
N LEU A 4 -24.79 3.41 -5.22
CA LEU A 4 -24.34 4.62 -5.90
C LEU A 4 -25.26 5.80 -5.56
N ASP A 5 -24.66 6.89 -5.10
CA ASP A 5 -25.35 8.12 -4.76
C ASP A 5 -26.09 8.70 -5.99
N LYS A 6 -27.26 9.30 -5.75
CA LYS A 6 -28.13 9.86 -6.80
C LYS A 6 -27.42 10.95 -7.60
N LYS A 7 -26.49 11.69 -6.98
CA LYS A 7 -25.70 12.73 -7.66
C LYS A 7 -24.89 12.15 -8.82
N TYR A 8 -24.24 11.00 -8.60
CA TYR A 8 -23.41 10.33 -9.60
C TYR A 8 -24.27 9.65 -10.66
N LYS A 9 -25.43 9.10 -10.28
CA LYS A 9 -26.40 8.54 -11.23
C LYS A 9 -26.88 9.60 -12.23
N LYS A 10 -27.29 10.77 -11.74
CA LYS A 10 -27.75 11.86 -12.60
C LYS A 10 -26.68 12.33 -13.59
N GLU A 11 -25.44 12.46 -13.13
CA GLU A 11 -24.34 12.88 -13.97
C GLU A 11 -23.99 11.82 -15.03
N LEU A 12 -24.08 10.53 -14.68
CA LEU A 12 -23.95 9.45 -15.66
C LEU A 12 -25.10 9.45 -16.67
N GLU A 13 -26.35 9.68 -16.23
CA GLU A 13 -27.51 9.82 -17.12
C GLU A 13 -27.37 10.99 -18.10
N GLU A 14 -26.74 12.09 -17.68
CA GLU A 14 -26.42 13.22 -18.56
C GLU A 14 -25.38 12.84 -19.61
N ILE A 15 -24.35 12.07 -19.23
CA ILE A 15 -23.36 11.54 -20.18
C ILE A 15 -24.03 10.59 -21.18
N ILE A 16 -24.88 9.68 -20.71
CA ILE A 16 -25.65 8.75 -21.56
C ILE A 16 -26.49 9.53 -22.58
N LYS A 17 -27.26 10.52 -22.12
CA LYS A 17 -28.06 11.37 -23.01
C LYS A 17 -27.19 12.12 -24.02
N ALA A 18 -26.01 12.58 -23.62
CA ALA A 18 -25.10 13.24 -24.54
C ALA A 18 -24.59 12.30 -25.63
N ILE A 19 -24.23 11.05 -25.28
CA ILE A 19 -23.79 10.01 -26.22
C ILE A 19 -24.93 9.68 -27.19
N GLN A 20 -26.12 9.36 -26.66
CA GLN A 20 -27.26 8.91 -27.46
C GLN A 20 -27.82 9.99 -28.40
N ASN A 21 -27.63 11.27 -28.07
CA ASN A 21 -28.01 12.39 -28.94
C ASN A 21 -26.85 12.90 -29.82
N SER A 22 -25.66 12.31 -29.73
CA SER A 22 -24.49 12.79 -30.45
C SER A 22 -24.56 12.46 -31.94
N ASP A 23 -24.10 13.40 -32.77
CA ASP A 23 -24.01 13.15 -34.21
C ASP A 23 -22.92 12.12 -34.52
N GLN A 24 -21.88 12.05 -33.69
CA GLN A 24 -20.83 11.03 -33.75
C GLN A 24 -21.40 9.61 -33.64
N LEU A 25 -22.36 9.39 -32.73
CA LEU A 25 -22.99 8.08 -32.59
C LEU A 25 -23.83 7.74 -33.81
N LYS A 26 -24.57 8.72 -34.36
CA LYS A 26 -25.34 8.50 -35.59
C LYS A 26 -24.43 8.10 -36.75
N SER A 27 -23.34 8.84 -36.96
CA SER A 27 -22.34 8.52 -37.98
C SER A 27 -21.74 7.13 -37.78
N TYR A 28 -21.40 6.76 -36.54
CA TYR A 28 -20.91 5.41 -36.25
C TYR A 28 -21.95 4.32 -36.54
N LEU A 29 -23.23 4.53 -36.20
CA LEU A 29 -24.30 3.57 -36.46
C LEU A 29 -24.65 3.46 -37.96
N GLU A 30 -24.36 4.49 -38.77
CA GLU A 30 -24.59 4.49 -40.21
C GLU A 30 -23.42 3.87 -40.99
N GLU A 31 -22.17 4.22 -40.61
CA GLU A 31 -20.97 3.84 -41.37
C GLU A 31 -20.25 2.61 -40.79
N GLU A 32 -20.41 2.32 -39.49
CA GLU A 32 -19.78 1.22 -38.74
C GLU A 32 -18.24 1.16 -38.85
N GLU A 33 -17.58 2.25 -39.24
CA GLU A 33 -16.12 2.32 -39.35
C GLU A 33 -15.44 2.57 -37.99
N ASP A 34 -14.24 2.00 -37.82
CA ASP A 34 -13.46 2.09 -36.57
C ASP A 34 -13.11 3.55 -36.20
N GLU A 35 -12.97 4.44 -37.19
CA GLU A 35 -12.62 5.86 -36.99
C GLU A 35 -13.70 6.60 -36.17
N PHE A 36 -14.98 6.39 -36.47
CA PHE A 36 -16.08 7.05 -35.74
C PHE A 36 -16.22 6.52 -34.31
N TYR A 37 -15.92 5.24 -34.07
CA TYR A 37 -15.88 4.70 -32.71
C TYR A 37 -14.72 5.29 -31.90
N ASP A 38 -13.59 5.54 -32.55
CA ASP A 38 -12.45 6.20 -31.92
C ASP A 38 -12.76 7.67 -31.57
N GLU A 39 -13.51 8.39 -32.41
CA GLU A 39 -13.99 9.74 -32.10
C GLU A 39 -14.94 9.76 -30.89
N LEU A 40 -15.90 8.83 -30.82
CA LEU A 40 -16.78 8.66 -29.66
C LEU A 40 -15.98 8.43 -28.38
N LYS A 41 -14.98 7.53 -28.46
CA LYS A 41 -14.09 7.22 -27.35
C LYS A 41 -13.33 8.45 -26.88
N ASP A 42 -12.71 9.19 -27.79
CA ASP A 42 -11.90 10.35 -27.46
C ASP A 42 -12.73 11.49 -26.86
N GLN A 43 -14.01 11.60 -27.22
CA GLN A 43 -14.92 12.60 -26.68
C GLN A 43 -15.54 12.23 -25.32
N TYR A 44 -15.90 10.96 -25.10
CA TYR A 44 -16.73 10.56 -23.96
C TYR A 44 -15.99 9.73 -22.89
N GLU A 45 -14.95 8.95 -23.23
CA GLU A 45 -14.15 8.24 -22.20
C GLU A 45 -13.54 9.20 -21.16
N PRO A 46 -13.02 10.39 -21.52
CA PRO A 46 -12.49 11.33 -20.53
C PRO A 46 -13.55 11.77 -19.51
N LYS A 47 -14.79 12.04 -19.95
CA LYS A 47 -15.89 12.46 -19.06
C LYS A 47 -16.26 11.36 -18.06
N ILE A 48 -16.33 10.12 -18.53
CA ILE A 48 -16.57 8.95 -17.66
C ILE A 48 -15.40 8.77 -16.70
N SER A 49 -14.16 8.97 -17.18
CA SER A 49 -12.96 8.88 -16.34
C SER A 49 -12.95 9.92 -15.23
N ASP A 50 -13.29 11.17 -15.52
CA ASP A 50 -13.34 12.25 -14.53
C ASP A 50 -14.39 11.97 -13.44
N LEU A 51 -15.54 11.41 -13.83
CA LEU A 51 -16.56 10.95 -12.89
C LEU A 51 -16.03 9.78 -12.05
N TYR A 52 -15.40 8.79 -12.68
CA TYR A 52 -14.82 7.63 -11.99
C TYR A 52 -13.77 8.06 -10.95
N HIS A 53 -12.85 8.96 -11.32
CA HIS A 53 -11.79 9.46 -10.42
C HIS A 53 -12.36 10.25 -9.25
N ARG A 54 -13.40 11.07 -9.47
CA ARG A 54 -14.09 11.76 -8.37
C ARG A 54 -14.73 10.79 -7.39
N ILE A 55 -15.39 9.74 -7.89
CA ILE A 55 -15.98 8.70 -7.04
C ILE A 55 -14.87 7.95 -6.29
N SER A 56 -13.76 7.59 -6.94
CA SER A 56 -12.71 6.83 -6.30
C SER A 56 -11.94 7.63 -5.23
N ASP A 57 -11.89 8.95 -5.37
CA ASP A 57 -11.25 9.81 -4.38
C ASP A 57 -12.16 10.10 -3.19
N VAL A 58 -13.45 10.37 -3.43
CA VAL A 58 -14.41 10.82 -2.42
C VAL A 58 -15.22 9.67 -1.83
N ASP A 59 -15.82 8.82 -2.67
CA ASP A 59 -16.78 7.79 -2.30
C ASP A 59 -16.33 6.39 -2.79
N PRO A 60 -15.12 5.89 -2.41
CA PRO A 60 -14.50 4.72 -3.02
C PRO A 60 -15.28 3.40 -2.83
N LEU A 61 -16.18 3.33 -1.85
CA LEU A 61 -17.04 2.16 -1.61
C LEU A 61 -18.20 2.03 -2.61
N GLN A 62 -18.43 3.07 -3.42
CA GLN A 62 -19.45 3.11 -4.46
C GLN A 62 -18.93 2.79 -5.86
N ILE A 63 -17.59 2.69 -6.05
CA ILE A 63 -16.97 2.45 -7.37
C ILE A 63 -17.56 1.22 -8.05
N VAL A 64 -17.71 0.11 -7.34
CA VAL A 64 -18.20 -1.13 -7.96
C VAL A 64 -19.65 -0.99 -8.40
N SER A 65 -20.46 -0.26 -7.63
CA SER A 65 -21.84 0.06 -8.02
C SER A 65 -21.87 0.98 -9.25
N PHE A 66 -20.95 1.96 -9.33
CA PHE A 66 -20.78 2.78 -10.53
C PHE A 66 -20.38 1.96 -11.75
N GLU A 67 -19.40 1.06 -11.61
CA GLU A 67 -18.97 0.17 -12.69
C GLU A 67 -20.08 -0.76 -13.18
N LYS A 68 -21.06 -1.11 -12.34
CA LYS A 68 -22.24 -1.87 -12.77
C LYS A 68 -23.22 -1.04 -13.59
N GLU A 69 -23.38 0.24 -13.27
CA GLU A 69 -24.19 1.15 -14.09
C GLU A 69 -23.53 1.41 -15.46
N LEU A 70 -22.18 1.34 -15.52
CA LEU A 70 -21.44 1.42 -16.79
C LEU A 70 -21.67 0.22 -17.73
N LEU A 71 -22.33 -0.85 -17.28
CA LEU A 71 -22.70 -1.99 -18.12
C LEU A 71 -23.94 -1.71 -18.98
N ASN A 72 -24.56 -0.53 -18.85
CA ASN A 72 -25.68 -0.12 -19.70
C ASN A 72 -25.25 -0.09 -21.18
N GLU A 73 -26.06 -0.71 -22.04
CA GLU A 73 -25.86 -0.77 -23.49
C GLU A 73 -25.85 0.63 -24.12
N GLU A 74 -26.59 1.60 -23.56
CA GLU A 74 -26.62 3.00 -24.02
C GLU A 74 -25.28 3.75 -23.87
N LEU A 75 -24.30 3.14 -23.19
CA LEU A 75 -22.92 3.66 -23.13
C LEU A 75 -22.04 3.10 -24.24
N GLU A 76 -22.58 2.28 -25.15
CA GLU A 76 -21.88 1.74 -26.32
C GLU A 76 -20.63 0.92 -25.98
N GLY A 77 -20.55 0.42 -24.74
CA GLY A 77 -19.38 -0.27 -24.22
C GLY A 77 -18.16 0.63 -24.00
N LEU A 78 -18.34 1.95 -24.04
CA LEU A 78 -17.32 2.93 -23.71
C LEU A 78 -16.83 2.69 -22.28
N TYR A 79 -15.52 2.84 -22.06
CA TYR A 79 -14.87 2.66 -20.77
C TYR A 79 -14.86 1.21 -20.19
N LEU A 80 -15.62 0.26 -20.77
CA LEU A 80 -15.61 -1.16 -20.36
C LEU A 80 -14.20 -1.79 -20.32
N PRO A 81 -13.29 -1.53 -21.31
CA PRO A 81 -11.93 -2.05 -21.25
C PRO A 81 -11.15 -1.64 -20.00
N ARG A 82 -11.36 -0.41 -19.50
CA ARG A 82 -10.66 0.11 -18.32
C ARG A 82 -11.19 -0.52 -17.04
N ILE A 83 -12.51 -0.55 -16.85
CA ILE A 83 -13.11 -1.14 -15.64
C ILE A 83 -12.90 -2.66 -15.57
N LEU A 84 -12.79 -3.34 -16.72
CA LEU A 84 -12.39 -4.75 -16.76
C LEU A 84 -10.99 -4.93 -16.14
N GLY A 85 -10.05 -4.04 -16.48
CA GLY A 85 -8.70 -4.03 -15.92
C GLY A 85 -8.69 -3.75 -14.42
N PHE A 86 -9.49 -2.77 -13.99
CA PHE A 86 -9.68 -2.45 -12.58
C PHE A 86 -10.24 -3.65 -11.79
N ALA A 87 -11.26 -4.32 -12.32
CA ALA A 87 -11.87 -5.49 -11.68
C ALA A 87 -10.86 -6.65 -11.52
N VAL A 88 -10.03 -6.91 -12.53
CA VAL A 88 -8.95 -7.91 -12.46
C VAL A 88 -7.93 -7.54 -11.36
N LEU A 89 -7.51 -6.28 -11.30
CA LEU A 89 -6.47 -5.86 -10.34
C LEU A 89 -6.98 -5.65 -8.91
N ARG A 90 -8.29 -5.46 -8.73
CA ARG A 90 -8.94 -5.32 -7.42
C ARG A 90 -9.00 -6.64 -6.66
N GLY A 91 -9.14 -7.76 -7.36
CA GLY A 91 -9.16 -9.09 -6.75
C GLY A 91 -7.89 -9.38 -5.93
N TYR A 92 -8.07 -9.92 -4.72
CA TYR A 92 -6.94 -10.32 -3.87
C TYR A 92 -6.36 -11.66 -4.33
N VAL A 93 -5.03 -11.67 -4.54
CA VAL A 93 -4.28 -12.84 -5.01
C VAL A 93 -3.38 -13.39 -3.91
N ASP A 94 -3.28 -14.73 -3.84
CA ASP A 94 -2.43 -15.45 -2.91
C ASP A 94 -0.95 -15.49 -3.35
N GLU A 95 -0.13 -16.26 -2.63
CA GLU A 95 1.30 -16.45 -2.93
C GLU A 95 1.55 -17.09 -4.31
N ASN A 96 0.61 -17.89 -4.80
CA ASN A 96 0.64 -18.50 -6.12
C ASN A 96 0.08 -17.57 -7.21
N TYR A 97 -0.29 -16.33 -6.87
CA TYR A 97 -0.96 -15.40 -7.76
C TYR A 97 -2.28 -15.97 -8.29
N LYS A 98 -3.05 -16.67 -7.46
CA LYS A 98 -4.43 -17.05 -7.76
C LYS A 98 -5.39 -16.24 -6.91
N TYR A 99 -6.57 -15.94 -7.44
CA TYR A 99 -7.60 -15.30 -6.63
C TYR A 99 -8.01 -16.21 -5.48
N THR A 100 -8.12 -15.61 -4.31
CA THR A 100 -8.63 -16.27 -3.09
C THR A 100 -10.14 -16.48 -3.14
N VAL A 101 -10.85 -15.65 -3.90
CA VAL A 101 -12.30 -15.73 -4.11
C VAL A 101 -12.67 -15.63 -5.59
N PRO A 102 -13.81 -16.24 -5.98
CA PRO A 102 -14.43 -15.98 -7.28
C PRO A 102 -14.64 -14.48 -7.51
N GLN A 103 -14.26 -13.98 -8.69
CA GLN A 103 -14.36 -12.57 -9.04
C GLN A 103 -15.63 -12.30 -9.84
N ASN A 104 -16.78 -12.24 -9.16
CA ASN A 104 -18.08 -12.03 -9.81
C ASN A 104 -18.12 -10.73 -10.63
N HIS A 105 -17.56 -9.65 -10.09
CA HIS A 105 -17.53 -8.36 -10.81
C HIS A 105 -16.73 -8.41 -12.12
N PHE A 106 -15.60 -9.11 -12.13
CA PHE A 106 -14.84 -9.37 -13.36
C PHE A 106 -15.66 -10.19 -14.36
N GLN A 107 -16.41 -11.19 -13.88
CA GLN A 107 -17.33 -11.95 -14.73
C GLN A 107 -18.45 -11.09 -15.31
N ASP A 108 -19.09 -10.26 -14.51
CA ASP A 108 -20.21 -9.42 -14.93
C ASP A 108 -19.79 -8.46 -16.05
N ILE A 109 -18.65 -7.76 -15.87
CA ILE A 109 -18.10 -6.87 -16.90
C ILE A 109 -17.72 -7.65 -18.16
N LEU A 110 -17.05 -8.80 -18.01
CA LEU A 110 -16.62 -9.59 -19.16
C LEU A 110 -17.82 -10.12 -19.95
N LEU A 111 -18.89 -10.55 -19.28
CA LEU A 111 -20.11 -11.00 -19.94
C LEU A 111 -20.85 -9.85 -20.64
N ALA A 112 -20.90 -8.66 -20.04
CA ALA A 112 -21.44 -7.47 -20.68
C ALA A 112 -20.67 -7.14 -21.98
N ILE A 113 -19.33 -7.19 -21.94
CA ILE A 113 -18.50 -7.01 -23.13
C ILE A 113 -18.80 -8.10 -24.19
N CYS A 114 -18.90 -9.36 -23.78
CA CYS A 114 -19.16 -10.48 -24.69
C CYS A 114 -20.52 -10.39 -25.40
N ASN A 115 -21.49 -9.70 -24.78
CA ASN A 115 -22.84 -9.52 -25.32
C ASN A 115 -23.04 -8.15 -26.00
N SER A 116 -22.02 -7.27 -25.97
CA SER A 116 -22.09 -5.95 -26.58
C SER A 116 -22.09 -6.04 -28.12
N SER A 117 -22.88 -5.16 -28.76
CA SER A 117 -22.84 -4.92 -30.21
C SER A 117 -21.42 -4.56 -30.68
N ASN A 118 -20.70 -3.77 -29.88
CA ASN A 118 -19.39 -3.22 -30.21
C ASN A 118 -18.24 -4.15 -29.78
N PHE A 119 -18.49 -5.45 -29.64
CA PHE A 119 -17.48 -6.42 -29.20
C PHE A 119 -16.23 -6.41 -30.10
N ASP A 120 -16.39 -6.23 -31.41
CA ASP A 120 -15.28 -6.27 -32.36
C ASP A 120 -14.30 -5.09 -32.19
N GLN A 121 -14.78 -3.95 -31.70
CA GLN A 121 -13.98 -2.77 -31.33
C GLN A 121 -13.37 -2.98 -29.93
N ILE A 122 -14.17 -3.40 -28.96
CA ILE A 122 -13.75 -3.57 -27.57
C ILE A 122 -12.67 -4.66 -27.43
N LYS A 123 -12.79 -5.77 -28.18
CA LYS A 123 -11.84 -6.91 -28.11
C LYS A 123 -10.40 -6.52 -28.44
N GLN A 124 -10.19 -5.43 -29.18
CA GLN A 124 -8.85 -4.96 -29.54
C GLN A 124 -8.06 -4.46 -28.32
N ARG A 125 -8.75 -4.08 -27.23
CA ARG A 125 -8.16 -3.43 -26.04
C ARG A 125 -8.11 -4.31 -24.78
N ILE A 126 -8.80 -5.45 -24.76
CA ILE A 126 -8.99 -6.26 -23.55
C ILE A 126 -8.17 -7.56 -23.50
N GLY A 127 -7.47 -7.92 -24.58
CA GLY A 127 -6.78 -9.21 -24.68
C GLY A 127 -5.83 -9.48 -23.50
N GLN A 128 -4.94 -8.54 -23.20
CA GLN A 128 -4.03 -8.66 -22.05
C GLN A 128 -4.79 -8.76 -20.71
N THR A 129 -5.88 -8.02 -20.55
CA THR A 129 -6.72 -8.04 -19.35
C THR A 129 -7.32 -9.43 -19.12
N ILE A 130 -7.88 -10.05 -20.17
CA ILE A 130 -8.46 -11.39 -20.10
C ILE A 130 -7.39 -12.42 -19.79
N GLU A 131 -6.23 -12.34 -20.45
CA GLU A 131 -5.10 -13.25 -20.19
C GLU A 131 -4.70 -13.26 -18.73
N ILE A 132 -4.57 -12.08 -18.12
CA ILE A 132 -4.23 -11.94 -16.70
C ILE A 132 -5.40 -12.40 -15.82
N GLY A 133 -6.63 -11.95 -16.10
CA GLY A 133 -7.81 -12.37 -15.33
C GLY A 133 -8.00 -13.89 -15.29
N PHE A 134 -7.82 -14.57 -16.42
CA PHE A 134 -7.87 -16.03 -16.50
C PHE A 134 -6.66 -16.70 -15.86
N ALA A 135 -5.47 -16.11 -15.98
CA ALA A 135 -4.27 -16.61 -15.31
C ALA A 135 -4.42 -16.62 -13.79
N LEU A 136 -5.10 -15.62 -13.21
CA LEU A 136 -5.37 -15.50 -11.78
C LEU A 136 -6.58 -16.33 -11.32
N SER A 137 -7.52 -16.64 -12.20
CA SER A 137 -8.72 -17.42 -11.89
C SER A 137 -8.47 -18.93 -11.83
N SER A 138 -9.35 -19.69 -11.17
CA SER A 138 -9.30 -21.15 -11.21
C SER A 138 -9.78 -21.68 -12.57
N ASP A 139 -9.28 -22.83 -13.00
CA ASP A 139 -9.68 -23.41 -14.29
C ASP A 139 -11.18 -23.73 -14.32
N ILE A 140 -11.75 -24.20 -13.19
CA ILE A 140 -13.18 -24.47 -13.05
C ILE A 140 -14.00 -23.20 -13.26
N TRP A 141 -13.59 -22.09 -12.65
CA TRP A 141 -14.27 -20.82 -12.78
C TRP A 141 -14.23 -20.30 -14.22
N VAL A 142 -13.07 -20.39 -14.89
CA VAL A 142 -12.93 -20.00 -16.30
C VAL A 142 -13.82 -20.85 -17.19
N THR A 143 -13.83 -22.17 -17.03
CA THR A 143 -14.71 -23.06 -17.80
C THR A 143 -16.19 -22.74 -17.56
N SER A 144 -16.58 -22.49 -16.31
CA SER A 144 -17.95 -22.08 -16.01
C SER A 144 -18.34 -20.76 -16.68
N LEU A 145 -17.43 -19.79 -16.73
CA LEU A 145 -17.66 -18.51 -17.42
C LEU A 145 -17.80 -18.71 -18.93
N LEU A 146 -16.90 -19.47 -19.56
CA LEU A 146 -16.96 -19.75 -20.99
C LEU A 146 -18.24 -20.46 -21.40
N ASN A 147 -18.77 -21.35 -20.56
CA ASN A 147 -20.05 -22.04 -20.82
C ASN A 147 -21.26 -21.10 -20.83
N LYS A 148 -21.16 -19.90 -20.23
CA LYS A 148 -22.24 -18.89 -20.28
C LYS A 148 -22.23 -18.09 -21.58
N VAL A 149 -21.15 -18.13 -22.37
CA VAL A 149 -21.03 -17.39 -23.63
C VAL A 149 -21.59 -18.25 -24.77
N THR A 150 -22.75 -17.84 -25.30
CA THR A 150 -23.46 -18.55 -26.37
C THR A 150 -22.82 -18.37 -27.74
N ASN A 151 -22.27 -17.18 -28.01
CA ASN A 151 -21.64 -16.87 -29.30
C ASN A 151 -20.29 -17.61 -29.45
N LYS A 152 -20.22 -18.53 -30.43
CA LYS A 152 -19.02 -19.35 -30.69
C LYS A 152 -17.78 -18.52 -31.06
N ARG A 153 -17.94 -17.41 -31.81
CA ARG A 153 -16.81 -16.55 -32.22
C ARG A 153 -16.18 -15.89 -30.99
N VAL A 154 -17.02 -15.34 -30.12
CA VAL A 154 -16.59 -14.72 -28.85
C VAL A 154 -15.96 -15.77 -27.93
N ASN A 155 -16.58 -16.94 -27.80
CA ASN A 155 -16.06 -18.03 -26.98
C ASN A 155 -14.66 -18.48 -27.46
N ASN A 156 -14.48 -18.69 -28.78
CA ASN A 156 -13.18 -19.03 -29.36
C ASN A 156 -12.13 -17.96 -29.05
N TYR A 157 -12.48 -16.67 -29.18
CA TYR A 157 -11.59 -15.57 -28.80
C TYR A 157 -11.18 -15.63 -27.32
N LEU A 158 -12.10 -15.86 -26.40
CA LEU A 158 -11.76 -16.00 -24.98
C LEU A 158 -10.83 -17.21 -24.73
N GLN A 159 -11.05 -18.32 -25.44
CA GLN A 159 -10.22 -19.52 -25.31
C GLN A 159 -8.76 -19.28 -25.75
N THR A 160 -8.52 -18.49 -26.79
CA THR A 160 -7.13 -18.19 -27.24
C THR A 160 -6.35 -17.40 -26.19
N HIS A 161 -7.03 -16.62 -25.34
CA HIS A 161 -6.40 -15.87 -24.24
C HIS A 161 -6.11 -16.72 -22.98
N LYS A 162 -6.48 -18.01 -22.97
CA LYS A 162 -6.06 -18.94 -21.91
C LYS A 162 -4.62 -19.42 -22.14
N LEU A 163 -3.65 -18.57 -21.78
CA LEU A 163 -2.24 -18.85 -22.07
C LEU A 163 -1.60 -19.88 -21.12
N MET A 164 -1.04 -20.94 -21.71
CA MET A 164 -0.37 -22.03 -20.99
C MET A 164 0.84 -21.57 -20.15
N LYS A 165 1.55 -20.52 -20.59
CA LYS A 165 2.71 -19.97 -19.87
C LYS A 165 2.39 -19.56 -18.43
N TYR A 166 1.14 -19.16 -18.15
CA TYR A 166 0.69 -18.72 -16.84
C TYR A 166 0.26 -19.87 -15.91
N ARG A 167 0.37 -21.14 -16.33
CA ARG A 167 0.31 -22.27 -15.40
C ARG A 167 1.44 -22.24 -14.38
N ASN A 168 2.60 -21.73 -14.78
CA ASN A 168 3.74 -21.50 -13.90
C ASN A 168 3.50 -20.26 -12.99
N PRO A 169 3.59 -20.38 -11.65
CA PRO A 169 3.41 -19.27 -10.71
C PRO A 169 4.39 -18.10 -10.93
N ILE A 170 5.64 -18.36 -11.32
CA ILE A 170 6.65 -17.32 -11.57
C ILE A 170 6.25 -16.49 -12.79
N SER A 171 5.88 -17.15 -13.89
CA SER A 171 5.40 -16.47 -15.10
C SER A 171 4.15 -15.65 -14.82
N ARG A 172 3.23 -16.19 -14.00
CA ARG A 172 2.01 -15.51 -13.56
C ARG A 172 2.31 -14.27 -12.74
N LYS A 173 3.21 -14.37 -11.76
CA LYS A 173 3.72 -13.25 -10.96
C LYS A 173 4.31 -12.14 -11.83
N ILE A 174 5.14 -12.49 -12.81
CA ILE A 174 5.75 -11.52 -13.72
C ILE A 174 4.69 -10.84 -14.58
N GLY A 175 3.74 -11.61 -15.13
CA GLY A 175 2.61 -11.09 -15.92
C GLY A 175 1.76 -10.12 -15.13
N TYR A 176 1.30 -10.53 -13.94
CA TYR A 176 0.52 -9.69 -13.03
C TYR A 176 1.25 -8.40 -12.68
N ASN A 177 2.52 -8.47 -12.25
CA ASN A 177 3.26 -7.27 -11.85
C ASN A 177 3.52 -6.32 -13.03
N ARG A 178 3.67 -6.85 -14.26
CA ARG A 178 3.79 -6.02 -15.46
C ARG A 178 2.47 -5.30 -15.76
N TYR A 179 1.36 -6.03 -15.68
CA TYR A 179 0.03 -5.49 -15.91
C TYR A 179 -0.34 -4.44 -14.85
N LEU A 180 -0.14 -4.74 -13.56
CA LEU A 180 -0.37 -3.82 -12.44
C LEU A 180 0.35 -2.47 -12.62
N ARG A 181 1.55 -2.45 -13.21
CA ARG A 181 2.30 -1.20 -13.45
C ARG A 181 1.63 -0.28 -14.45
N GLN A 182 0.85 -0.81 -15.39
CA GLN A 182 0.12 -0.02 -16.38
C GLN A 182 -0.95 0.86 -15.71
N PHE A 183 -1.43 0.46 -14.52
CA PHE A 183 -2.48 1.15 -13.76
C PHE A 183 -1.94 1.81 -12.49
N LYS A 184 -0.63 2.08 -12.41
CA LYS A 184 0.00 2.60 -11.19
C LYS A 184 -0.56 3.97 -10.75
N THR A 185 -1.02 4.77 -11.71
CA THR A 185 -1.59 6.10 -11.49
C THR A 185 -3.09 6.09 -11.24
N GLU A 186 -3.74 4.95 -11.40
CA GLU A 186 -5.20 4.83 -11.33
C GLU A 186 -5.65 4.45 -9.92
N ASN A 187 -6.65 5.17 -9.39
CA ASN A 187 -7.29 4.84 -8.12
C ASN A 187 -8.59 4.06 -8.38
N TYR A 188 -8.55 2.74 -8.18
CA TYR A 188 -9.67 1.82 -8.46
C TYR A 188 -9.98 0.85 -7.31
N LEU A 189 -9.28 0.98 -6.18
CA LEU A 189 -9.46 0.06 -5.06
C LEU A 189 -10.75 0.38 -4.31
N SER A 190 -11.44 -0.70 -3.94
CA SER A 190 -12.64 -0.68 -3.11
C SER A 190 -12.66 -1.96 -2.27
N ALA A 191 -13.45 -1.99 -1.21
CA ALA A 191 -13.50 -3.14 -0.31
C ALA A 191 -14.88 -3.33 0.31
N ASP A 192 -15.17 -4.57 0.67
CA ASP A 192 -16.32 -4.92 1.51
C ASP A 192 -15.86 -5.13 2.95
N PHE A 193 -16.68 -4.65 3.89
CA PHE A 193 -16.46 -4.82 5.32
C PHE A 193 -17.16 -6.09 5.80
N PRO A 194 -16.43 -7.05 6.37
CA PRO A 194 -17.06 -8.26 6.89
C PRO A 194 -17.91 -7.91 8.10
N ARG A 195 -19.07 -8.55 8.20
CA ARG A 195 -19.99 -8.38 9.34
C ARG A 195 -19.95 -9.56 10.29
N HIS A 196 -19.51 -10.71 9.79
CA HIS A 196 -19.52 -11.96 10.51
C HIS A 196 -18.12 -12.61 10.55
N LYS A 197 -17.86 -13.43 11.58
CA LYS A 197 -16.55 -14.09 11.75
C LYS A 197 -16.15 -14.98 10.57
N ASN A 198 -17.12 -15.60 9.90
CA ASN A 198 -16.86 -16.47 8.74
C ASN A 198 -16.40 -15.68 7.50
N GLU A 199 -16.76 -14.41 7.38
CA GLU A 199 -16.39 -13.54 6.26
C GLU A 199 -15.00 -12.92 6.44
N ILE A 200 -14.52 -12.79 7.69
CA ILE A 200 -13.33 -11.99 8.00
C ILE A 200 -12.09 -12.50 7.26
N LYS A 201 -11.82 -13.80 7.30
CA LYS A 201 -10.65 -14.40 6.63
C LYS A 201 -10.67 -14.20 5.12
N LEU A 202 -11.88 -14.09 4.56
CA LEU A 202 -12.11 -13.94 3.12
C LEU A 202 -11.91 -12.49 2.66
N LEU A 203 -12.55 -11.55 3.35
CA LEU A 203 -12.60 -10.14 2.93
C LEU A 203 -11.44 -9.32 3.47
N TYR A 204 -10.85 -9.72 4.60
CA TYR A 204 -9.81 -8.96 5.28
C TYR A 204 -8.59 -8.63 4.41
N PRO A 205 -8.02 -9.55 3.61
CA PRO A 205 -6.82 -9.22 2.83
C PRO A 205 -7.06 -8.11 1.81
N GLY A 206 -8.24 -8.10 1.17
CA GLY A 206 -8.67 -7.04 0.27
C GLY A 206 -8.92 -5.72 1.02
N LEU A 207 -9.61 -5.78 2.15
CA LEU A 207 -9.90 -4.63 3.00
C LEU A 207 -8.61 -3.97 3.55
N LYS A 208 -7.66 -4.77 4.03
CA LYS A 208 -6.35 -4.30 4.47
C LYS A 208 -5.61 -3.60 3.32
N ARG A 209 -5.55 -4.22 2.13
CA ARG A 209 -4.92 -3.60 0.94
C ARG A 209 -5.56 -2.25 0.62
N PHE A 210 -6.89 -2.16 0.69
CA PHE A 210 -7.64 -0.93 0.47
C PHE A 210 -7.31 0.15 1.51
N VAL A 211 -7.40 -0.16 2.80
CA VAL A 211 -7.13 0.80 3.89
C VAL A 211 -5.69 1.28 3.84
N VAL A 212 -4.72 0.37 3.64
CA VAL A 212 -3.31 0.75 3.50
C VAL A 212 -3.09 1.68 2.30
N HIS A 213 -3.72 1.41 1.17
CA HIS A 213 -3.67 2.32 0.01
C HIS A 213 -4.22 3.71 0.38
N ARG A 214 -5.35 3.78 1.08
CA ARG A 214 -5.96 5.05 1.51
C ARG A 214 -5.16 5.82 2.56
N ILE A 215 -4.36 5.13 3.38
CA ILE A 215 -3.41 5.77 4.31
C ILE A 215 -2.18 6.29 3.58
N MET A 216 -1.69 5.55 2.59
CA MET A 216 -0.50 5.92 1.83
C MET A 216 -0.75 7.02 0.80
N SER A 217 -1.99 7.13 0.33
CA SER A 217 -2.43 8.15 -0.61
C SER A 217 -3.13 9.28 0.15
N ASP A 218 -2.80 10.54 -0.17
CA ASP A 218 -3.30 11.73 0.54
C ASP A 218 -4.74 12.11 0.11
N HIS A 219 -5.64 11.12 0.07
CA HIS A 219 -7.03 11.31 -0.34
C HIS A 219 -7.93 11.67 0.85
N ASN A 220 -9.08 12.28 0.56
CA ASN A 220 -10.10 12.56 1.56
C ASN A 220 -10.74 11.26 2.08
N ASN A 221 -10.51 10.93 3.35
CA ASN A 221 -10.99 9.68 3.97
C ASN A 221 -12.24 9.86 4.86
N THR A 222 -12.90 11.02 4.79
CA THR A 222 -14.06 11.33 5.65
C THR A 222 -15.21 10.32 5.52
N ASN A 223 -15.51 9.90 4.29
CA ASN A 223 -16.57 8.91 4.03
C ASN A 223 -16.25 7.50 4.55
N LEU A 224 -14.99 7.22 4.87
CA LEU A 224 -14.59 5.94 5.45
C LEU A 224 -14.79 5.88 6.96
N HIS A 225 -14.99 7.01 7.66
CA HIS A 225 -15.13 6.98 9.11
C HIS A 225 -16.34 6.17 9.56
N LYS A 226 -17.49 6.33 8.90
CA LYS A 226 -18.72 5.60 9.24
C LYS A 226 -18.57 4.08 9.07
N PRO A 227 -18.15 3.54 7.90
CA PRO A 227 -17.99 2.10 7.73
C PRO A 227 -16.87 1.52 8.60
N LEU A 228 -15.75 2.24 8.79
CA LEU A 228 -14.67 1.79 9.69
C LEU A 228 -15.14 1.74 11.15
N ARG A 229 -15.88 2.74 11.61
CA ARG A 229 -16.48 2.75 12.95
C ARG A 229 -17.45 1.59 13.14
N ALA A 230 -18.32 1.34 12.15
CA ALA A 230 -19.25 0.21 12.20
C ALA A 230 -18.54 -1.15 12.28
N PHE A 231 -17.41 -1.31 11.59
CA PHE A 231 -16.58 -2.50 11.68
C PHE A 231 -15.90 -2.64 13.05
N ILE A 232 -15.36 -1.54 13.60
CA ILE A 232 -14.66 -1.55 14.89
C ILE A 232 -15.61 -1.79 16.05
N GLU A 233 -16.83 -1.23 16.00
CA GLU A 233 -17.86 -1.42 17.02
C GLU A 233 -18.57 -2.78 16.93
N ASN A 234 -18.23 -3.62 15.95
CA ASN A 234 -18.85 -4.94 15.79
C ASN A 234 -18.27 -5.95 16.78
N GLU A 235 -19.00 -6.20 17.87
CA GLU A 235 -18.64 -7.16 18.92
C GLU A 235 -18.43 -8.59 18.40
N GLU A 236 -19.09 -8.97 17.29
CA GLU A 236 -18.90 -10.29 16.69
C GLU A 236 -17.45 -10.48 16.21
N LEU A 237 -16.71 -9.40 15.92
CA LEU A 237 -15.35 -9.49 15.40
C LEU A 237 -14.28 -9.37 16.49
N PHE A 238 -14.68 -9.12 17.74
CA PHE A 238 -13.74 -8.87 18.85
C PHE A 238 -12.85 -10.09 19.10
N GLY A 239 -11.58 -9.82 19.43
CA GLY A 239 -10.56 -10.83 19.68
C GLY A 239 -9.96 -11.48 18.43
N THR A 240 -10.42 -11.11 17.22
CA THR A 240 -9.75 -11.52 15.99
C THR A 240 -8.53 -10.64 15.71
N PRO A 241 -7.39 -11.19 15.26
CA PRO A 241 -6.22 -10.40 14.88
C PRO A 241 -6.53 -9.36 13.80
N GLU A 242 -7.42 -9.70 12.86
CA GLU A 242 -7.87 -8.83 11.77
C GLU A 242 -8.61 -7.58 12.28
N HIS A 243 -9.49 -7.74 13.29
CA HIS A 243 -10.20 -6.62 13.89
C HIS A 243 -9.25 -5.66 14.61
N LEU A 244 -8.32 -6.21 15.39
CA LEU A 244 -7.34 -5.39 16.11
C LEU A 244 -6.40 -4.66 15.14
N GLU A 245 -5.95 -5.32 14.06
CA GLU A 245 -5.05 -4.69 13.09
C GLU A 245 -5.73 -3.53 12.35
N LEU A 246 -6.98 -3.70 11.91
CA LEU A 246 -7.75 -2.60 11.30
C LEU A 246 -8.06 -1.49 12.30
N THR A 247 -8.31 -1.83 13.57
CA THR A 247 -8.49 -0.82 14.63
C THR A 247 -7.24 0.04 14.76
N VAL A 248 -6.05 -0.58 14.85
CA VAL A 248 -4.75 0.12 14.96
C VAL A 248 -4.46 0.97 13.72
N LEU A 249 -4.73 0.45 12.50
CA LEU A 249 -4.56 1.21 11.26
C LEU A 249 -5.50 2.41 11.19
N TYR A 250 -6.76 2.25 11.62
CA TYR A 250 -7.73 3.33 11.66
C TYR A 250 -7.33 4.40 12.66
N THR A 251 -7.02 4.02 13.90
CA THR A 251 -6.70 4.96 14.97
C THR A 251 -5.37 5.64 14.77
N GLY A 252 -4.37 4.93 14.26
CA GLY A 252 -3.04 5.45 14.10
C GLY A 252 -2.93 6.51 12.99
N PHE A 253 -3.73 6.41 11.94
CA PHE A 253 -3.55 7.23 10.73
C PHE A 253 -4.71 8.13 10.35
N LEU A 254 -5.94 7.85 10.79
CA LEU A 254 -7.11 8.66 10.44
C LEU A 254 -7.54 9.55 11.59
N ASP A 255 -8.00 10.75 11.26
CA ASP A 255 -8.46 11.72 12.26
C ASP A 255 -9.80 11.29 12.86
N LEU A 256 -9.81 11.09 14.17
CA LEU A 256 -10.97 10.59 14.90
C LEU A 256 -11.66 11.70 15.68
N SER A 257 -12.99 11.69 15.67
CA SER A 257 -13.79 12.51 16.58
C SER A 257 -13.58 12.10 18.04
N LYS A 258 -13.85 13.01 18.98
CA LYS A 258 -13.74 12.72 20.42
C LYS A 258 -14.62 11.54 20.84
N GLU A 259 -15.82 11.44 20.29
CA GLU A 259 -16.74 10.32 20.54
C GLU A 259 -16.17 8.99 20.05
N ALA A 260 -15.56 8.98 18.85
CA ALA A 260 -14.94 7.78 18.30
C ALA A 260 -13.74 7.34 19.16
N LYS A 261 -12.88 8.29 19.60
CA LYS A 261 -11.77 8.00 20.51
C LYS A 261 -12.24 7.37 21.83
N ALA A 262 -13.27 7.93 22.46
CA ALA A 262 -13.80 7.40 23.74
C ALA A 262 -14.34 5.97 23.62
N LYS A 263 -15.05 5.66 22.52
CA LYS A 263 -15.52 4.30 22.27
C LYS A 263 -14.38 3.32 22.00
N ILE A 264 -13.42 3.72 21.17
CA ILE A 264 -12.27 2.86 20.85
C ILE A 264 -11.40 2.60 22.08
N PHE A 265 -11.19 3.61 22.92
CA PHE A 265 -10.54 3.45 24.23
C PHE A 265 -11.23 2.34 25.06
N SER A 266 -12.56 2.35 25.11
CA SER A 266 -13.34 1.34 25.84
C SER A 266 -13.16 -0.06 25.22
N ILE A 267 -13.19 -0.16 23.89
CA ILE A 267 -12.99 -1.43 23.15
C ILE A 267 -11.58 -1.98 23.39
N LEU A 268 -10.53 -1.14 23.25
CA LEU A 268 -9.14 -1.56 23.48
C LEU A 268 -8.93 -1.98 24.94
N SER A 269 -9.54 -1.29 25.90
CA SER A 269 -9.48 -1.66 27.32
C SER A 269 -10.13 -3.01 27.59
N GLU A 270 -11.22 -3.34 26.90
CA GLU A 270 -11.84 -4.67 27.00
C GLU A 270 -10.97 -5.74 26.34
N LEU A 271 -10.48 -5.50 25.12
CA LEU A 271 -9.60 -6.43 24.40
C LEU A 271 -8.31 -6.71 25.19
N ARG A 272 -7.79 -5.71 25.91
CA ARG A 272 -6.58 -5.81 26.74
C ARG A 272 -6.70 -6.78 27.90
N LYS A 273 -7.91 -7.14 28.33
CA LYS A 273 -8.11 -8.19 29.35
C LYS A 273 -7.70 -9.57 28.85
N SER A 274 -7.61 -9.75 27.53
CA SER A 274 -7.15 -11.00 26.93
C SER A 274 -5.63 -11.17 27.12
N PRO A 275 -5.15 -12.35 27.55
CA PRO A 275 -3.71 -12.58 27.76
C PRO A 275 -2.90 -12.54 26.46
N GLN A 276 -3.52 -12.70 25.28
CA GLN A 276 -2.84 -12.59 23.99
C GLN A 276 -2.75 -11.16 23.46
N PHE A 277 -3.42 -10.19 24.09
CA PHE A 277 -3.56 -8.85 23.54
C PHE A 277 -2.22 -8.13 23.40
N GLU A 278 -1.35 -8.22 24.41
CA GLU A 278 -0.03 -7.59 24.38
C GLU A 278 0.79 -8.06 23.18
N GLN A 279 0.93 -9.38 23.03
CA GLN A 279 1.68 -9.96 21.93
C GLN A 279 1.08 -9.54 20.58
N GLN A 280 -0.24 -9.64 20.43
CA GLN A 280 -0.94 -9.29 19.20
C GLN A 280 -0.72 -7.82 18.84
N LEU A 281 -0.93 -6.90 19.78
CA LEU A 281 -0.78 -5.46 19.57
C LEU A 281 0.66 -5.12 19.16
N LEU A 282 1.66 -5.64 19.87
CA LEU A 282 3.06 -5.36 19.60
C LEU A 282 3.52 -5.96 18.26
N GLU A 283 3.03 -7.16 17.87
CA GLU A 283 3.30 -7.75 16.55
C GLU A 283 2.73 -6.88 15.43
N MET A 284 1.52 -6.33 15.61
CA MET A 284 0.90 -5.42 14.64
C MET A 284 1.66 -4.11 14.52
N VAL A 285 2.00 -3.46 15.63
CA VAL A 285 2.78 -2.21 15.65
C VAL A 285 4.14 -2.43 14.98
N LEU A 286 4.83 -3.53 15.29
CA LEU A 286 6.09 -3.88 14.66
C LEU A 286 5.92 -4.13 13.15
N GLY A 287 4.84 -4.80 12.74
CA GLY A 287 4.49 -5.02 11.34
C GLY A 287 4.28 -3.71 10.59
N ILE A 288 3.60 -2.74 11.20
CA ILE A 288 3.39 -1.40 10.65
C ILE A 288 4.74 -0.67 10.51
N TYR A 289 5.62 -0.71 11.50
CA TYR A 289 6.95 -0.09 11.41
C TYR A 289 7.85 -0.71 10.33
N HIS A 290 7.68 -1.99 10.01
CA HIS A 290 8.39 -2.65 8.91
C HIS A 290 7.75 -2.41 7.53
N SER A 291 6.52 -1.91 7.51
CA SER A 291 5.79 -1.64 6.28
C SER A 291 6.30 -0.39 5.56
N LYS A 292 5.70 -0.07 4.41
CA LYS A 292 5.95 1.18 3.68
C LYS A 292 5.14 2.37 4.22
N ILE A 293 4.26 2.13 5.18
CA ILE A 293 3.43 3.18 5.78
C ILE A 293 4.33 4.07 6.66
N LYS A 294 4.12 5.38 6.59
CA LYS A 294 4.86 6.36 7.39
C LYS A 294 4.34 6.39 8.83
N ALA A 295 4.68 5.37 9.62
CA ALA A 295 4.44 5.37 11.06
C ALA A 295 5.47 6.26 11.76
N ASP A 296 5.04 7.44 12.19
CA ASP A 296 5.87 8.42 12.88
C ASP A 296 5.30 8.77 14.26
N LYS A 297 5.84 9.83 14.88
CA LYS A 297 5.38 10.35 16.17
C LYS A 297 3.85 10.49 16.25
N ARG A 298 3.17 10.95 15.20
CA ARG A 298 1.71 11.14 15.23
C ARG A 298 0.99 9.81 15.38
N PHE A 299 1.45 8.78 14.66
CA PHE A 299 0.90 7.43 14.75
C PHE A 299 1.02 6.88 16.17
N ASP A 300 2.22 6.95 16.76
CA ASP A 300 2.47 6.43 18.10
C ASP A 300 1.67 7.18 19.17
N GLN A 301 1.59 8.52 19.07
CA GLN A 301 0.78 9.36 19.97
C GLN A 301 -0.71 9.08 19.86
N ASN A 302 -1.24 8.93 18.65
CA ASN A 302 -2.64 8.61 18.43
C ASN A 302 -3.05 7.30 19.11
N ILE A 303 -2.18 6.29 19.08
CA ILE A 303 -2.45 5.03 19.78
C ILE A 303 -2.26 5.20 21.28
N SER A 304 -1.18 5.87 21.71
CA SER A 304 -0.89 6.16 23.12
C SER A 304 -2.09 6.81 23.85
N GLU A 305 -2.77 7.76 23.21
CA GLU A 305 -3.97 8.43 23.73
C GLU A 305 -5.16 7.48 23.99
N LEU A 306 -5.18 6.31 23.34
CA LEU A 306 -6.27 5.34 23.41
C LEU A 306 -5.96 4.16 24.33
N ILE A 307 -4.79 4.12 24.93
CA ILE A 307 -4.38 3.09 25.89
C ILE A 307 -4.67 3.55 27.31
N ASP A 308 -5.40 2.73 28.07
CA ASP A 308 -5.68 2.99 29.48
C ASP A 308 -4.41 2.90 30.33
N ARG A 309 -3.93 4.04 30.84
CA ARG A 309 -2.73 4.13 31.68
C ARG A 309 -2.96 3.74 33.14
N SER A 310 -4.21 3.48 33.54
CA SER A 310 -4.52 2.99 34.87
C SER A 310 -4.01 1.55 35.09
N VAL A 311 -3.92 0.77 34.01
CA VAL A 311 -3.36 -0.58 34.01
C VAL A 311 -1.83 -0.51 33.97
N LYS A 312 -1.16 -1.02 34.99
CA LYS A 312 0.31 -1.04 35.10
C LYS A 312 0.89 -2.34 34.53
N ASP A 313 0.91 -2.43 33.20
CA ASP A 313 1.53 -3.53 32.47
C ASP A 313 2.58 -3.02 31.46
N ASP A 314 3.12 -3.94 30.67
CA ASP A 314 4.16 -3.68 29.68
C ASP A 314 3.67 -2.80 28.52
N ILE A 315 2.37 -2.82 28.18
CA ILE A 315 1.79 -1.95 27.14
C ILE A 315 1.79 -0.49 27.63
N SER A 316 1.36 -0.25 28.87
CA SER A 316 1.43 1.08 29.46
C SER A 316 2.89 1.55 29.56
N ALA A 317 3.79 0.68 30.03
CA ALA A 317 5.20 1.03 30.14
C ALA A 317 5.82 1.35 28.77
N TYR A 318 5.45 0.60 27.72
CA TYR A 318 5.89 0.84 26.34
C TYR A 318 5.45 2.22 25.84
N TYR A 319 4.16 2.54 25.94
CA TYR A 319 3.69 3.81 25.39
C TYR A 319 4.09 5.01 26.26
N ASP A 320 4.34 4.84 27.57
CA ASP A 320 4.93 5.89 28.41
C ASP A 320 6.35 6.22 27.94
N LEU A 321 7.14 5.17 27.61
CA LEU A 321 8.47 5.34 27.04
C LEU A 321 8.41 6.04 25.67
N THR A 322 7.52 5.60 24.77
CA THR A 322 7.41 6.24 23.44
C THR A 322 7.05 7.72 23.58
N ASP A 323 6.15 8.09 24.49
CA ASP A 323 5.79 9.48 24.73
C ASP A 323 6.98 10.31 25.23
N VAL A 324 7.83 9.74 26.09
CA VAL A 324 9.08 10.39 26.52
C VAL A 324 10.02 10.60 25.33
N ILE A 325 10.23 9.58 24.50
CA ILE A 325 11.09 9.66 23.30
C ILE A 325 10.57 10.74 22.35
N HIS A 326 9.27 10.73 22.07
CA HIS A 326 8.63 11.65 21.14
C HIS A 326 8.57 13.10 21.64
N THR A 327 8.47 13.30 22.96
CA THR A 327 8.34 14.63 23.58
C THR A 327 9.70 15.28 23.81
N LYS A 328 10.65 14.55 24.39
CA LYS A 328 11.99 15.10 24.70
C LYS A 328 12.96 15.01 23.53
N GLY A 329 12.69 14.11 22.58
CA GLY A 329 13.58 13.80 21.47
C GLY A 329 14.52 12.64 21.81
N TYR A 330 14.72 11.74 20.85
CA TYR A 330 15.48 10.50 21.04
C TYR A 330 16.97 10.71 21.39
N ILE A 331 17.55 11.88 21.14
CA ILE A 331 18.95 12.19 21.51
C ILE A 331 19.09 12.89 22.87
N HIS A 332 17.98 13.23 23.52
CA HIS A 332 17.99 13.84 24.84
C HIS A 332 18.42 12.84 25.90
N GLN A 333 19.26 13.27 26.87
CA GLN A 333 19.82 12.40 27.91
C GLN A 333 18.73 11.64 28.69
N ASP A 334 17.66 12.34 29.11
CA ASP A 334 16.52 11.69 29.77
C ASP A 334 15.84 10.61 28.93
N ALA A 335 15.73 10.79 27.61
CA ALA A 335 15.10 9.81 26.74
C ALA A 335 16.01 8.58 26.58
N VAL A 336 17.32 8.78 26.44
CA VAL A 336 18.31 7.70 26.39
C VAL A 336 18.30 6.90 27.69
N ALA A 337 18.32 7.58 28.85
CA ALA A 337 18.27 6.93 30.16
C ALA A 337 16.96 6.16 30.39
N ALA A 338 15.83 6.71 29.93
CA ALA A 338 14.54 6.02 29.99
C ALA A 338 14.52 4.76 29.12
N VAL A 339 15.07 4.83 27.90
CA VAL A 339 15.20 3.67 27.01
C VAL A 339 16.11 2.62 27.62
N GLU A 340 17.27 3.00 28.17
CA GLU A 340 18.21 2.07 28.80
C GLU A 340 17.57 1.34 29.98
N LYS A 341 16.92 2.08 30.89
CA LYS A 341 16.20 1.50 32.03
C LYS A 341 15.12 0.53 31.58
N PHE A 342 14.32 0.91 30.59
CA PHE A 342 13.25 0.07 30.06
C PHE A 342 13.81 -1.19 29.39
N TYR A 343 14.83 -1.04 28.57
CA TYR A 343 15.43 -2.12 27.79
C TYR A 343 16.02 -3.21 28.70
N ASN A 344 16.72 -2.81 29.75
CA ASN A 344 17.35 -3.71 30.70
C ASN A 344 16.37 -4.48 31.58
N ASN A 345 15.12 -4.00 31.71
CA ASN A 345 14.06 -4.69 32.46
C ASN A 345 13.39 -5.81 31.66
N HIS A 346 13.67 -5.94 30.36
CA HIS A 346 13.08 -6.95 29.49
C HIS A 346 14.17 -7.75 28.79
N GLU A 347 13.86 -8.97 28.37
CA GLU A 347 14.82 -9.75 27.59
C GLU A 347 15.21 -9.02 26.30
N GLY A 348 16.49 -9.03 25.93
CA GLY A 348 16.99 -8.29 24.77
C GLY A 348 16.29 -8.67 23.45
N LEU A 349 15.85 -9.92 23.29
CA LEU A 349 15.14 -10.41 22.10
C LEU A 349 13.61 -10.38 22.21
N SER A 350 13.08 -9.88 23.32
CA SER A 350 11.63 -9.72 23.52
C SER A 350 11.01 -8.84 22.43
N LEU A 351 9.73 -9.08 22.18
CA LEU A 351 8.97 -8.35 21.17
C LEU A 351 8.89 -6.85 21.49
N ILE A 352 8.68 -6.50 22.75
CA ILE A 352 8.60 -5.10 23.21
C ILE A 352 9.92 -4.35 22.98
N ASN A 353 11.07 -4.98 23.28
CA ASN A 353 12.38 -4.40 22.99
C ASN A 353 12.65 -4.29 21.48
N LYS A 354 12.08 -5.16 20.63
CA LYS A 354 12.10 -5.00 19.18
C LYS A 354 11.32 -3.74 18.75
N CYS A 355 10.14 -3.50 19.32
CA CYS A 355 9.35 -2.31 19.06
C CYS A 355 10.11 -1.03 19.44
N VAL A 356 10.70 -0.96 20.64
CA VAL A 356 11.50 0.20 21.10
C VAL A 356 12.68 0.48 20.16
N ARG A 357 13.46 -0.56 19.81
CA ARG A 357 14.55 -0.41 18.83
C ARG A 357 14.07 0.15 17.52
N LYS A 358 12.88 -0.27 17.07
CA LYS A 358 12.32 0.16 15.80
C LYS A 358 11.83 1.61 15.84
N VAL A 359 11.24 2.08 16.95
CA VAL A 359 10.93 3.50 17.17
C VAL A 359 12.18 4.37 17.01
N ILE A 360 13.28 4.01 17.68
CA ILE A 360 14.56 4.73 17.55
C ILE A 360 15.12 4.64 16.12
N SER A 361 15.05 3.45 15.50
CA SER A 361 15.50 3.26 14.11
C SER A 361 14.73 4.14 13.14
N ASN A 362 13.44 4.34 13.34
CA ASN A 362 12.60 5.17 12.48
C ASN A 362 13.04 6.65 12.50
N TYR A 363 13.52 7.16 13.64
CA TYR A 363 14.11 8.50 13.72
C TYR A 363 15.39 8.61 12.87
N TYR A 364 16.30 7.66 13.02
CA TYR A 364 17.53 7.61 12.20
C TYR A 364 17.21 7.43 10.70
N ASP A 365 16.26 6.56 10.37
CA ASP A 365 15.76 6.34 9.02
C ASP A 365 15.25 7.64 8.39
N LYS A 366 14.39 8.37 9.11
CA LYS A 366 13.76 9.60 8.62
C LYS A 366 14.80 10.69 8.36
N LEU A 367 15.76 10.87 9.27
CA LEU A 367 16.80 11.88 9.11
C LEU A 367 17.75 11.51 7.97
N LEU A 368 18.42 10.34 8.03
CA LEU A 368 19.46 9.97 7.04
C LEU A 368 18.94 9.78 5.61
N LYS A 369 17.67 9.40 5.43
CA LYS A 369 17.09 9.27 4.08
C LYS A 369 16.74 10.62 3.46
N ASN A 370 16.41 11.62 4.28
CA ASN A 370 16.01 12.94 3.82
C ASN A 370 17.18 13.93 3.74
N LEU A 371 18.34 13.63 4.34
CA LEU A 371 19.54 14.46 4.20
C LEU A 371 20.05 14.45 2.75
N GLU A 372 20.27 15.66 2.24
CA GLU A 372 20.90 15.93 0.95
C GLU A 372 22.43 15.85 1.05
N PRO A 373 23.14 15.55 -0.05
CA PRO A 373 24.60 15.49 -0.05
C PRO A 373 25.31 16.73 0.52
N GLN A 374 24.73 17.92 0.34
CA GLN A 374 25.28 19.18 0.84
C GLN A 374 25.26 19.25 2.37
N GLU A 375 24.33 18.55 3.02
CA GLU A 375 24.11 18.52 4.47
C GLU A 375 24.99 17.45 5.16
N TYR A 376 26.15 17.14 4.59
CA TYR A 376 27.02 16.07 5.10
C TYR A 376 27.47 16.28 6.55
N ASN A 377 27.59 17.54 6.99
CA ASN A 377 27.91 17.88 8.37
C ASN A 377 26.84 17.38 9.34
N GLU A 378 25.55 17.49 8.98
CA GLU A 378 24.46 16.99 9.81
C GLU A 378 24.50 15.46 9.92
N MET A 379 24.87 14.77 8.83
CA MET A 379 25.10 13.33 8.86
C MET A 379 26.25 12.95 9.81
N MET A 380 27.33 13.73 9.82
CA MET A 380 28.45 13.50 10.74
C MET A 380 28.02 13.66 12.20
N GLU A 381 27.34 14.76 12.54
CA GLU A 381 26.84 14.99 13.90
C GLU A 381 25.85 13.91 14.32
N LEU A 382 24.94 13.51 13.42
CA LEU A 382 24.00 12.43 13.68
C LEU A 382 24.72 11.09 13.94
N THR A 383 25.77 10.78 13.18
CA THR A 383 26.55 9.55 13.36
C THR A 383 27.23 9.48 14.72
N LYS A 384 27.66 10.62 15.29
CA LYS A 384 28.24 10.67 16.64
C LYS A 384 27.24 10.26 17.74
N THR A 385 25.94 10.29 17.45
CA THR A 385 24.90 9.87 18.39
C THR A 385 24.66 8.35 18.40
N PHE A 386 25.15 7.62 17.40
CA PHE A 386 24.91 6.17 17.31
C PHE A 386 25.42 5.36 18.52
N PRO A 387 26.61 5.65 19.10
CA PRO A 387 27.08 4.94 20.28
C PRO A 387 26.08 4.93 21.44
N LEU A 388 25.27 6.00 21.59
CA LEU A 388 24.25 6.09 22.66
C LEU A 388 23.34 4.86 22.64
N TYR A 389 22.82 4.50 21.46
CA TYR A 389 21.87 3.39 21.32
C TYR A 389 22.53 2.07 20.93
N MET A 390 23.68 2.09 20.26
CA MET A 390 24.45 0.85 19.99
C MET A 390 24.88 0.18 21.29
N ASN A 391 25.29 0.98 22.30
CA ASN A 391 25.68 0.46 23.61
C ASN A 391 24.48 -0.02 24.42
N VAL A 392 23.38 0.76 24.44
CA VAL A 392 22.15 0.37 25.15
C VAL A 392 21.57 -0.94 24.61
N PHE A 393 21.47 -1.08 23.29
CA PHE A 393 20.82 -2.24 22.70
C PHE A 393 21.74 -3.46 22.57
N GLY A 394 23.05 -3.27 22.38
CA GLY A 394 23.99 -4.36 22.13
C GLY A 394 23.58 -5.29 20.98
N ASN A 395 22.78 -4.78 20.02
CA ASN A 395 22.11 -5.59 19.01
C ASN A 395 22.76 -5.45 17.64
N GLU A 396 23.26 -6.57 17.08
CA GLU A 396 23.97 -6.56 15.80
C GLU A 396 23.07 -6.13 14.63
N ALA A 397 21.80 -6.54 14.61
CA ALA A 397 20.88 -6.18 13.53
C ALA A 397 20.61 -4.67 13.49
N PHE A 398 20.46 -4.03 14.66
CA PHE A 398 20.37 -2.58 14.78
C PHE A 398 21.64 -1.88 14.27
N ASN A 399 22.82 -2.37 14.67
CA ASN A 399 24.11 -1.83 14.22
C ASN A 399 24.28 -1.95 12.70
N HIS A 400 23.89 -3.09 12.12
CA HIS A 400 23.89 -3.31 10.67
C HIS A 400 22.91 -2.40 9.93
N HIS A 401 21.75 -2.11 10.52
CA HIS A 401 20.79 -1.15 9.96
C HIS A 401 21.37 0.26 9.88
N LEU A 402 21.97 0.76 10.98
CA LEU A 402 22.64 2.07 11.00
C LEU A 402 23.78 2.14 9.98
N ARG A 403 24.63 1.10 9.90
CA ARG A 403 25.66 0.96 8.86
C ARG A 403 25.05 1.10 7.47
N GLY A 404 23.96 0.41 7.20
CA GLY A 404 23.25 0.45 5.91
C GLY A 404 22.80 1.85 5.53
N LEU A 405 22.21 2.59 6.47
CA LEU A 405 21.75 3.97 6.27
C LEU A 405 22.90 4.94 5.99
N SER A 406 23.94 4.89 6.82
CA SER A 406 25.12 5.76 6.67
C SER A 406 25.86 5.50 5.36
N LEU A 407 26.06 4.23 4.98
CA LEU A 407 26.65 3.90 3.68
C LEU A 407 25.74 4.28 2.51
N GLY A 408 24.43 4.25 2.70
CA GLY A 408 23.45 4.76 1.76
C GLY A 408 23.67 6.25 1.47
N PHE A 409 23.80 7.07 2.52
CA PHE A 409 24.12 8.50 2.40
C PHE A 409 25.46 8.73 1.72
N VAL A 410 26.54 8.08 2.18
CA VAL A 410 27.90 8.24 1.60
C VAL A 410 27.91 7.91 0.10
N LYS A 411 27.17 6.88 -0.34
CA LYS A 411 27.03 6.57 -1.77
C LYS A 411 26.31 7.67 -2.55
N ARG A 412 25.30 8.33 -1.98
CA ARG A 412 24.64 9.49 -2.61
C ARG A 412 25.62 10.66 -2.70
N PHE A 413 26.32 10.95 -1.60
CA PHE A 413 27.34 12.00 -1.54
C PHE A 413 28.41 11.83 -2.61
N LEU A 414 29.02 10.64 -2.71
CA LEU A 414 30.10 10.35 -3.66
C LEU A 414 29.65 10.44 -5.14
N ARG A 415 28.34 10.34 -5.42
CA ARG A 415 27.79 10.56 -6.76
C ARG A 415 27.67 12.05 -7.10
N ALA A 416 27.31 12.87 -6.11
CA ALA A 416 27.18 14.32 -6.25
C ALA A 416 28.56 15.01 -6.27
N TYR A 417 29.43 14.68 -5.31
CA TYR A 417 30.75 15.27 -5.14
C TYR A 417 31.84 14.43 -5.84
N LYS A 418 32.02 14.69 -7.14
CA LYS A 418 33.01 13.98 -7.97
C LYS A 418 34.44 14.50 -7.80
N ASP A 419 34.60 15.76 -7.42
CA ASP A 419 35.93 16.33 -7.19
C ASP A 419 36.49 15.84 -5.85
N LYS A 420 37.45 14.93 -5.96
CA LYS A 420 38.13 14.34 -4.81
C LYS A 420 39.04 15.32 -4.08
N ARG A 421 39.38 16.47 -4.66
CA ARG A 421 40.22 17.49 -4.02
C ARG A 421 39.41 18.54 -3.26
N SER A 422 38.09 18.58 -3.48
CA SER A 422 37.20 19.48 -2.76
C SER A 422 37.32 19.28 -1.25
N LYS A 423 37.14 20.37 -0.51
CA LYS A 423 37.17 20.38 0.96
C LYS A 423 36.14 19.38 1.52
N ASP A 424 34.91 19.43 1.02
CA ASP A 424 33.80 18.59 1.49
C ASP A 424 34.08 17.10 1.29
N TYR A 425 34.66 16.71 0.15
CA TYR A 425 35.03 15.32 -0.11
C TYR A 425 36.11 14.84 0.86
N GLN A 426 37.14 15.65 1.09
CA GLN A 426 38.23 15.29 2.00
C GLN A 426 37.75 15.21 3.44
N ASP A 427 36.83 16.10 3.83
CA ASP A 427 36.27 16.12 5.18
C ASP A 427 35.44 14.86 5.46
N LEU A 428 34.48 14.55 4.58
CA LEU A 428 33.71 13.30 4.67
C LEU A 428 34.61 12.06 4.65
N LYS A 429 35.63 12.05 3.79
CA LYS A 429 36.57 10.94 3.73
C LYS A 429 37.32 10.75 5.06
N LYS A 430 37.78 11.84 5.69
CA LYS A 430 38.45 11.77 6.99
C LYS A 430 37.51 11.25 8.06
N PHE A 431 36.28 11.77 8.10
CA PHE A 431 35.26 11.34 9.04
C PHE A 431 34.94 9.84 8.91
N VAL A 432 34.69 9.35 7.69
CA VAL A 432 34.41 7.93 7.45
C VAL A 432 35.61 7.06 7.82
N ASN A 433 36.84 7.48 7.50
CA ASN A 433 38.04 6.73 7.84
C ASN A 433 38.33 6.64 9.35
N SER A 434 37.76 7.51 10.18
CA SER A 434 37.85 7.38 11.63
C SER A 434 36.59 6.76 12.20
N HIS A 435 35.47 7.48 12.15
CA HIS A 435 34.27 7.17 12.89
C HIS A 435 33.60 5.87 12.40
N PHE A 436 33.62 5.55 11.10
CA PHE A 436 33.00 4.30 10.63
C PHE A 436 33.86 3.08 10.97
N ILE A 437 35.17 3.27 11.17
CA ILE A 437 36.04 2.20 11.66
C ILE A 437 35.79 1.98 13.15
N ASP A 438 35.70 3.05 13.92
CA ASP A 438 35.43 2.99 15.37
C ASP A 438 34.08 2.35 15.67
N LEU A 439 33.04 2.68 14.88
CA LEU A 439 31.71 2.06 14.95
C LEU A 439 31.67 0.64 14.37
N LYS A 440 32.80 0.10 13.87
CA LYS A 440 32.90 -1.20 13.19
C LYS A 440 31.98 -1.32 11.97
N PHE A 441 31.62 -0.20 11.34
CA PHE A 441 30.83 -0.17 10.10
C PHE A 441 31.68 -0.50 8.88
N LEU A 442 32.98 -0.23 8.92
CA LEU A 442 33.92 -0.58 7.87
C LEU A 442 35.24 -1.04 8.49
N THR A 443 35.90 -1.99 7.83
CA THR A 443 37.32 -2.23 8.06
C THR A 443 38.17 -1.13 7.44
N SER A 444 39.42 -0.96 7.90
CA SER A 444 40.36 0.00 7.31
C SER A 444 40.55 -0.24 5.80
N LYS A 445 40.53 -1.50 5.37
CA LYS A 445 40.62 -1.87 3.95
C LYS A 445 39.40 -1.42 3.16
N GLU A 446 38.19 -1.73 3.65
CA GLU A 446 36.94 -1.34 2.98
C GLU A 446 36.80 0.18 2.91
N SER A 447 37.19 0.91 3.96
CA SER A 447 37.16 2.37 3.98
C SER A 447 38.08 2.96 2.92
N VAL A 448 39.31 2.46 2.80
CA VAL A 448 40.24 2.88 1.75
C VAL A 448 39.69 2.55 0.35
N GLU A 449 39.11 1.36 0.17
CA GLU A 449 38.53 0.94 -1.11
C GLU A 449 37.32 1.78 -1.53
N LEU A 450 36.49 2.22 -0.58
CA LEU A 450 35.31 3.06 -0.85
C LEU A 450 35.67 4.37 -1.58
N PHE A 451 36.80 4.98 -1.24
CA PHE A 451 37.24 6.25 -1.82
C PHE A 451 38.27 6.09 -2.97
N LYS A 452 38.72 4.87 -3.26
CA LYS A 452 39.64 4.59 -4.39
C LYS A 452 38.98 4.89 -5.73
N THR A 453 39.76 5.38 -6.68
CA THR A 453 39.30 5.55 -8.07
C THR A 453 39.32 4.19 -8.76
N LYS A 454 38.16 3.68 -9.19
CA LYS A 454 38.14 2.49 -10.07
C LYS A 454 38.80 2.88 -11.39
N ARG A 455 39.98 2.32 -11.70
CA ARG A 455 40.61 2.48 -13.01
C ARG A 455 39.66 1.90 -14.07
N LYS A 456 39.45 2.60 -15.19
CA LYS A 456 38.76 2.01 -16.35
C LYS A 456 39.47 0.71 -16.71
N LYS A 457 38.72 -0.40 -16.87
CA LYS A 457 39.30 -1.62 -17.43
C LYS A 457 39.91 -1.25 -18.79
N LYS A 458 41.19 -1.54 -18.99
CA LYS A 458 41.78 -1.45 -20.33
C LYS A 458 40.93 -2.33 -21.24
N VAL A 459 40.53 -1.80 -22.39
CA VAL A 459 39.97 -2.62 -23.46
C VAL A 459 41.04 -3.66 -23.77
N VAL A 460 40.69 -4.93 -23.61
CA VAL A 460 41.55 -6.03 -24.04
C VAL A 460 41.57 -5.91 -25.56
N ALA A 461 42.72 -5.51 -26.10
CA ALA A 461 42.93 -5.37 -27.54
C ALA A 461 42.90 -6.73 -28.22
#